data_AF-A0A3D5NJU4-F1
#
_entry.id   AF-A0A3D5NJU4-F1
#
_cell.length_a   1.000
_cell.length_b   1.000
_cell.length_c   1.000
_cell.angle_alpha   90.00
_cell.angle_beta   90.00
_cell.angle_gamma   90.00
#
_symmetry.space_group_name_H-M   'P 1'
#
loop_
_entity.id
_entity.type
_entity.pdbx_description
1 polymer ?
#
loop_
_entity_poly.entity_id
_entity_poly.type
_entity_poly.pdbx_seq_one_letter_code
_entity_poly.pdbx_strand_id
1 'polypeptide(L)'
;MNVSQLINGSGGWPLNAVILPDGKAFFAGTYFPKPQLLDILSQIQTLWKNEKNSVINQANQIDNILNKAEAKTQSNIDKSIIPKAIQALLSNFDEMEGGFGEAPKFPHESMLLLLIDEQKRNPNDEQLNAITTTLDIMASGG
;
A
#
# COMPACT_ATOMS: atom_id res chain seq x y z
N MET A 1 -2.18 -0.11 -4.72
CA MET A 1 -0.78 0.11 -4.31
C MET A 1 0.20 -0.77 -5.10
N ASN A 2 -0.16 -2.03 -5.35
CA ASN A 2 0.68 -3.03 -6.03
C ASN A 2 1.21 -2.57 -7.40
N VAL A 3 0.41 -1.88 -8.21
CA VAL A 3 0.86 -1.33 -9.51
C VAL A 3 2.00 -0.32 -9.34
N SER A 4 1.89 0.65 -8.42
CA SER A 4 2.96 1.63 -8.19
C SER A 4 4.22 0.95 -7.65
N GLN A 5 4.08 0.00 -6.73
CA GLN A 5 5.23 -0.77 -6.24
C GLN A 5 5.88 -1.61 -7.35
N LEU A 6 5.08 -2.16 -8.26
CA LEU A 6 5.59 -2.94 -9.39
C LEU A 6 6.33 -2.07 -10.41
N ILE A 7 5.81 -0.87 -10.69
CA ILE A 7 6.39 0.05 -11.68
C ILE A 7 7.57 0.84 -11.10
N ASN A 8 7.44 1.33 -9.86
CA ASN A 8 8.37 2.30 -9.24
C ASN A 8 9.18 1.72 -8.08
N GLY A 9 8.99 0.46 -7.70
CA GLY A 9 9.59 -0.14 -6.50
C GLY A 9 9.01 0.38 -5.17
N SER A 10 8.16 1.39 -5.22
CA SER A 10 7.53 2.02 -4.06
C SER A 10 6.09 2.45 -4.38
N GLY A 11 5.26 2.50 -3.35
CA GLY A 11 3.90 3.04 -3.40
C GLY A 11 3.77 4.15 -2.37
N GLY A 12 2.82 5.04 -2.57
CA GLY A 12 2.57 6.13 -1.64
C GLY A 12 1.34 6.93 -2.01
N TRP A 13 1.01 7.89 -1.15
CA TRP A 13 -0.07 8.85 -1.37
C TRP A 13 0.53 10.24 -1.66
N PRO A 14 -0.08 11.05 -2.54
CA PRO A 14 -1.16 10.70 -3.45
C PRO A 14 -0.71 9.67 -4.50
N LEU A 15 -1.61 8.80 -4.92
CA LEU A 15 -1.39 7.87 -6.02
C LEU A 15 -1.98 8.45 -7.31
N ASN A 16 -1.13 8.65 -8.31
CA ASN A 16 -1.53 8.98 -9.67
C ASN A 16 -1.38 7.72 -10.53
N ALA A 17 -2.45 7.31 -11.21
CA ALA A 17 -2.42 6.17 -12.13
C ALA A 17 -3.16 6.49 -13.42
N VAL A 18 -2.64 5.99 -14.55
CA VAL A 18 -3.32 6.05 -15.84
C VAL A 18 -3.64 4.64 -16.30
N ILE A 19 -4.91 4.43 -16.64
CA ILE A 19 -5.49 3.12 -16.93
C ILE A 19 -6.10 3.08 -18.33
N LEU A 20 -6.12 1.88 -18.89
CA LEU A 20 -6.93 1.54 -20.05
C LEU A 20 -8.42 1.45 -19.65
N PRO A 21 -9.35 1.52 -20.62
CA PRO A 21 -10.78 1.38 -20.36
C PRO A 21 -11.20 0.05 -19.71
N ASP A 22 -10.39 -1.00 -19.83
CA ASP A 22 -10.60 -2.30 -19.20
C ASP A 22 -10.03 -2.39 -17.77
N GLY A 23 -9.52 -1.29 -17.22
CA GLY A 23 -9.02 -1.19 -15.86
C GLY A 23 -7.52 -1.47 -15.70
N LYS A 24 -6.81 -1.87 -16.75
CA LYS A 24 -5.37 -2.17 -16.66
C LYS A 24 -4.53 -0.91 -16.62
N ALA A 25 -3.69 -0.79 -15.61
CA ALA A 25 -2.77 0.34 -15.47
C ALA A 25 -1.50 0.13 -16.31
N PHE A 26 -1.03 1.20 -16.95
CA PHE A 26 0.26 1.22 -17.66
C PHE A 26 1.22 2.29 -17.13
N PHE A 27 0.71 3.22 -16.30
CA PHE A 27 1.50 4.21 -15.61
C PHE A 27 0.98 4.35 -14.19
N ALA A 28 1.90 4.45 -13.23
CA ALA A 28 1.61 4.85 -11.87
C ALA A 28 2.78 5.67 -11.33
N GLY A 29 2.48 6.60 -10.44
CA GLY A 29 3.45 7.43 -9.75
C GLY A 29 2.85 8.02 -8.48
N THR A 30 3.70 8.50 -7.59
CA THR A 30 3.27 9.17 -6.37
C THR A 30 3.12 10.67 -6.64
N TYR A 31 3.64 11.54 -5.77
CA TYR A 31 3.53 12.99 -5.90
C TYR A 31 4.36 13.52 -7.07
N PHE A 32 3.72 14.35 -7.91
CA PHE A 32 4.38 15.14 -8.95
C PHE A 32 4.04 16.62 -8.76
N PRO A 33 5.04 17.53 -8.71
CA PRO A 33 4.79 18.96 -8.82
C PRO A 33 4.04 19.30 -10.11
N LYS A 34 3.25 20.37 -10.09
CA LYS A 34 2.38 20.76 -11.23
C LYS A 34 3.09 20.79 -12.59
N PRO A 35 4.27 21.41 -12.76
CA PRO A 35 4.94 21.44 -14.07
C PRO A 35 5.27 20.03 -14.58
N GLN A 36 5.83 19.19 -13.71
CA GLN A 36 6.17 17.81 -14.04
C GLN A 36 4.93 16.99 -14.39
N LEU A 37 3.83 17.16 -13.66
CA LEU A 37 2.58 16.47 -13.96
C LEU A 37 2.05 16.82 -15.37
N LEU A 38 2.13 18.09 -15.77
CA LEU A 38 1.71 18.53 -17.11
C LEU A 38 2.60 17.93 -18.21
N ASP A 39 3.91 17.83 -17.97
CA ASP A 39 4.85 17.22 -18.91
C ASP A 39 4.57 15.71 -19.06
N ILE A 40 4.34 15.01 -17.95
CA ILE A 40 3.98 13.59 -17.93
C ILE A 40 2.69 13.37 -18.73
N LEU A 41 1.65 14.16 -18.50
CA LEU A 41 0.37 14.03 -19.22
C LEU A 41 0.53 14.25 -20.73
N SER A 42 1.39 15.20 -21.13
CA SER A 42 1.70 15.48 -22.54
C SER A 42 2.44 14.30 -23.20
N GLN A 43 3.38 13.68 -22.48
CA GLN A 43 4.09 12.49 -22.93
C GLN A 43 3.13 11.29 -23.05
N ILE A 44 2.27 11.06 -22.06
CA ILE A 44 1.26 10.00 -22.09
C ILE A 44 0.32 10.17 -23.29
N GLN A 45 -0.12 11.39 -23.57
CA GLN A 45 -0.97 11.67 -24.73
C GLN A 45 -0.24 11.32 -26.05
N THR A 46 1.04 11.69 -26.15
CA THR A 46 1.87 11.41 -27.34
C THR A 46 2.07 9.90 -27.52
N LEU A 47 2.43 9.20 -26.44
CA LEU A 47 2.62 7.75 -26.43
C LEU A 47 1.33 7.02 -26.82
N TRP A 48 0.18 7.47 -26.30
CA TRP A 48 -1.11 6.87 -26.67
C TRP A 48 -1.45 7.05 -28.15
N LYS A 49 -1.17 8.23 -28.73
CA LYS A 49 -1.47 8.52 -30.14
C LYS A 49 -0.55 7.75 -31.09
N ASN A 50 0.74 7.71 -30.78
CA ASN A 50 1.77 7.22 -31.70
C ASN A 50 2.11 5.74 -31.48
N GLU A 51 2.00 5.25 -30.25
CA GLU A 51 2.50 3.95 -29.83
C GLU A 51 1.45 3.16 -29.02
N LYS A 52 0.17 3.30 -29.38
CA LYS A 52 -0.95 2.67 -28.68
C LYS A 52 -0.75 1.18 -28.38
N ASN A 53 -0.23 0.42 -29.34
CA ASN A 53 0.00 -1.02 -29.16
C ASN A 53 1.07 -1.30 -28.09
N SER A 54 2.09 -0.45 -27.99
CA SER A 54 3.12 -0.54 -26.95
C SER A 54 2.50 -0.35 -25.55
N VAL A 55 1.65 0.68 -25.41
CA VAL A 55 0.90 0.95 -24.17
C VAL A 55 0.04 -0.23 -23.75
N ILE A 56 -0.72 -0.81 -24.69
CA ILE A 56 -1.59 -1.97 -24.42
C ILE A 56 -0.75 -3.18 -23.99
N ASN A 57 0.36 -3.43 -24.67
CA ASN A 57 1.26 -4.53 -24.32
C ASN A 57 1.84 -4.36 -22.91
N GLN A 58 2.28 -3.15 -22.56
CA GLN A 58 2.80 -2.85 -21.23
C GLN A 58 1.72 -3.05 -20.15
N ALA A 59 0.50 -2.57 -20.38
CA ALA A 59 -0.62 -2.76 -19.45
C ALA A 59 -0.92 -4.24 -19.22
N ASN A 60 -0.94 -5.04 -20.29
CA ASN A 60 -1.16 -6.49 -20.20
C ASN A 60 -0.01 -7.21 -19.48
N GLN A 61 1.24 -6.77 -19.65
CA GLN A 61 2.38 -7.34 -18.92
C GLN A 61 2.27 -7.08 -17.41
N ILE A 62 1.95 -5.85 -17.02
CA ILE A 62 1.75 -5.45 -15.62
C ILE A 62 0.62 -6.29 -14.99
N ASP A 63 -0.53 -6.37 -15.66
CA ASP A 63 -1.70 -7.12 -15.22
C ASP A 63 -1.39 -8.61 -15.03
N ASN A 64 -0.68 -9.23 -15.98
CA ASN A 64 -0.27 -10.63 -15.88
C ASN A 64 0.65 -10.90 -14.67
N ILE A 65 1.54 -9.97 -14.32
CA ILE A 65 2.42 -10.15 -13.16
C ILE A 65 1.59 -10.08 -11.86
N LEU A 66 0.64 -9.15 -11.78
CA LEU A 66 -0.24 -9.00 -10.62
C LEU A 66 -1.13 -10.24 -10.42
N ASN A 67 -1.76 -10.74 -11.49
CA ASN A 67 -2.59 -11.94 -11.44
C ASN A 67 -1.79 -13.19 -10.99
N LYS A 68 -0.52 -13.30 -11.40
CA LYS A 68 0.37 -14.39 -10.96
C LYS A 68 0.79 -14.28 -9.50
N ALA A 69 0.91 -13.06 -8.96
CA ALA A 69 1.20 -12.86 -7.55
C ALA A 69 0.02 -13.31 -6.67
N GLU A 70 -1.22 -13.02 -7.10
CA GLU A 70 -2.45 -13.40 -6.40
C GLU A 70 -2.75 -14.92 -6.48
N ALA A 71 -2.33 -15.58 -7.55
CA ALA A 71 -2.55 -17.02 -7.71
C ALA A 71 -1.74 -17.92 -6.75
N LYS A 72 -0.78 -17.37 -5.99
CA LYS A 72 0.12 -18.16 -5.11
C LYS A 72 -0.41 -18.41 -3.69
N THR A 73 -1.63 -18.03 -3.36
CA THR A 73 -2.14 -18.00 -1.97
C THR A 73 -3.03 -19.18 -1.57
N GLN A 74 -2.73 -20.40 -2.02
CA GLN A 74 -3.28 -21.63 -1.44
C GLN A 74 -2.19 -22.39 -0.69
N SER A 75 -1.81 -21.87 0.48
CA SER A 75 -1.06 -22.60 1.49
C SER A 75 -1.87 -22.67 2.78
N ASN A 76 -1.75 -23.77 3.52
CA ASN A 76 -2.30 -23.86 4.87
C ASN A 76 -1.57 -22.85 5.75
N ILE A 77 -2.28 -21.81 6.19
CA ILE A 77 -1.74 -20.78 7.09
C ILE A 77 -1.69 -21.38 8.50
N ASP A 78 -0.48 -21.49 9.06
CA ASP A 78 -0.30 -21.88 10.44
C ASP A 78 -0.73 -20.74 11.38
N LYS A 79 -1.59 -21.05 12.36
CA LYS A 79 -2.06 -20.10 13.37
C LYS A 79 -0.92 -19.51 14.20
N SER A 80 0.24 -20.17 14.28
CA SER A 80 1.44 -19.62 14.93
C SER A 80 1.95 -18.32 14.30
N ILE A 81 1.46 -17.95 13.11
CA ILE A 81 1.78 -16.68 12.47
C ILE A 81 1.19 -15.48 13.21
N ILE A 82 0.05 -15.64 13.89
CA ILE A 82 -0.64 -14.51 14.54
C ILE A 82 0.22 -13.93 15.67
N PRO A 83 0.70 -14.71 16.66
CA PRO A 83 1.57 -14.17 17.71
C PRO A 83 2.86 -13.53 17.16
N LYS A 84 3.44 -14.10 16.10
CA LYS A 84 4.64 -13.55 15.45
C LYS A 84 4.37 -12.20 14.79
N ALA A 85 3.23 -12.08 14.11
CA ALA A 85 2.81 -10.82 13.48
C ALA A 85 2.55 -9.74 14.54
N ILE A 86 1.86 -10.08 15.63
CA ILE A 86 1.61 -9.16 16.74
C ILE A 86 2.92 -8.70 17.38
N GLN A 87 3.83 -9.62 17.68
CA GLN A 87 5.14 -9.27 18.24
C GLN A 87 5.93 -8.35 17.30
N ALA A 88 5.92 -8.61 16.00
CA ALA A 88 6.59 -7.77 15.02
C ALA A 88 5.95 -6.37 14.93
N LEU A 89 4.62 -6.25 15.04
CA LEU A 89 3.93 -4.96 15.07
C LEU A 89 4.31 -4.16 16.31
N LEU A 90 4.22 -4.77 17.49
CA LEU A 90 4.57 -4.10 18.75
C LEU A 90 6.05 -3.69 18.79
N SER A 91 6.95 -4.50 18.23
CA SER A 91 8.37 -4.15 18.14
C SER A 91 8.66 -2.95 17.22
N ASN A 92 7.73 -2.60 16.33
CA ASN A 92 7.82 -1.44 15.44
C ASN A 92 6.89 -0.30 15.87
N PHE A 93 6.16 -0.45 16.98
CA PHE A 93 5.26 0.58 17.47
C PHE A 93 6.06 1.76 18.03
N ASP A 94 5.68 2.98 17.65
CA ASP A 94 6.24 4.19 18.22
C ASP A 94 5.37 4.65 19.39
N GLU A 95 5.90 4.52 20.61
CA GLU A 95 5.17 4.88 21.83
C GLU A 95 4.91 6.39 21.97
N MET A 96 5.70 7.24 21.31
CA MET A 96 5.57 8.70 21.42
C MET A 96 4.57 9.26 20.40
N GLU A 97 4.73 8.89 19.13
CA GLU A 97 3.96 9.46 18.01
C GLU A 97 2.90 8.50 17.46
N GLY A 98 2.77 7.31 18.04
CA GLY A 98 1.88 6.28 17.51
C GLY A 98 2.30 5.75 16.14
N GLY A 99 1.51 4.80 15.62
CA GLY A 99 1.79 4.14 14.34
C GLY A 99 2.97 3.18 14.39
N PHE A 100 3.37 2.68 13.22
CA PHE A 100 4.35 1.60 13.11
C PHE A 100 5.46 1.96 12.12
N GLY A 101 6.71 1.74 12.52
CA GLY A 101 7.91 1.99 11.72
C GLY A 101 8.29 3.47 11.61
N GLU A 102 9.08 3.77 10.59
CA GLU A 102 9.65 5.09 10.35
C GLU A 102 8.69 6.03 9.61
N ALA A 103 8.93 7.34 9.72
CA ALA A 103 8.15 8.36 9.02
C ALA A 103 8.33 8.30 7.47
N PRO A 104 7.30 8.68 6.69
CA PRO A 104 5.96 9.07 7.11
C PRO A 104 5.08 7.86 7.45
N LYS A 105 4.37 7.92 8.58
CA LYS A 105 3.50 6.83 9.05
C LYS A 105 2.08 6.99 8.52
N PHE A 106 1.53 5.90 7.98
CA PHE A 106 0.13 5.84 7.55
C PHE A 106 -0.72 5.06 8.57
N PRO A 107 -2.06 5.21 8.56
CA PRO A 107 -2.94 4.48 9.47
C PRO A 107 -2.85 2.96 9.47
N HIS A 108 -2.31 2.35 8.41
CA HIS A 108 -2.13 0.89 8.27
C HIS A 108 -3.32 0.09 8.86
N GLU A 109 -4.53 0.35 8.35
CA GLU A 109 -5.80 -0.15 8.90
C GLU A 109 -5.81 -1.67 9.15
N SER A 110 -5.25 -2.46 8.25
CA SER A 110 -5.14 -3.91 8.43
C SER A 110 -4.30 -4.33 9.64
N MET A 111 -3.26 -3.58 10.00
CA MET A 111 -2.44 -3.83 11.19
C MET A 111 -3.22 -3.49 12.47
N LEU A 112 -3.91 -2.35 12.47
CA LEU A 112 -4.77 -1.95 13.60
C LEU A 112 -5.92 -2.93 13.82
N LEU A 113 -6.58 -3.38 12.74
CA LEU A 113 -7.64 -4.39 12.83
C LEU A 113 -7.11 -5.71 13.40
N LEU A 114 -5.91 -6.15 12.99
CA LEU A 114 -5.28 -7.35 13.56
C LEU A 114 -5.05 -7.20 15.08
N LEU A 115 -4.51 -6.05 15.51
CA LEU A 115 -4.30 -5.75 16.94
C LEU A 115 -5.62 -5.70 17.71
N ILE A 116 -6.65 -5.04 17.18
CA ILE A 116 -7.98 -4.96 17.81
C ILE A 116 -8.61 -6.35 17.94
N ASP A 117 -8.52 -7.16 16.89
CA ASP A 117 -9.06 -8.51 16.89
C ASP A 117 -8.31 -9.43 17.86
N GLU A 118 -6.98 -9.26 17.97
CA GLU A 118 -6.20 -10.02 18.94
C GLU A 118 -6.46 -9.56 20.37
N GLN A 119 -6.56 -8.25 20.61
CA GLN A 119 -6.91 -7.69 21.91
C GLN A 119 -8.27 -8.20 22.41
N LYS A 120 -9.24 -8.40 21.51
CA LYS A 120 -10.54 -9.01 21.84
C LYS A 120 -10.44 -10.48 22.21
N ARG A 121 -9.50 -11.24 21.62
CA ARG A 121 -9.32 -12.68 21.88
C ARG A 121 -8.42 -12.95 23.09
N ASN A 122 -7.31 -12.22 23.18
CA ASN A 122 -6.23 -12.37 24.14
C ASN A 122 -5.79 -10.98 24.63
N PRO A 123 -6.51 -10.39 25.61
CA PRO A 123 -6.22 -9.04 26.09
C PRO A 123 -4.79 -8.88 26.62
N ASN A 124 -4.15 -7.78 26.25
CA ASN A 124 -2.80 -7.42 26.64
C ASN A 124 -2.65 -5.88 26.68
N ASP A 125 -1.98 -5.35 27.71
CA ASP A 125 -1.87 -3.90 27.92
C ASP A 125 -1.00 -3.21 26.85
N GLU A 126 0.04 -3.88 26.35
CA GLU A 126 0.92 -3.38 25.29
C GLU A 126 0.15 -3.25 23.96
N GLN A 127 -0.70 -4.24 23.64
CA GLN A 127 -1.59 -4.19 22.49
C GLN A 127 -2.60 -3.04 22.61
N LEU A 128 -3.22 -2.90 23.79
CA LEU A 128 -4.18 -1.81 24.03
C LEU A 128 -3.51 -0.44 23.87
N ASN A 129 -2.33 -0.25 24.47
CA ASN A 129 -1.55 0.97 24.36
C ASN A 129 -1.21 1.29 22.90
N ALA A 130 -0.73 0.30 22.13
CA ALA A 130 -0.42 0.48 20.72
C ALA A 130 -1.65 0.92 19.91
N ILE A 131 -2.82 0.34 20.18
CA ILE A 131 -4.08 0.70 19.51
C ILE A 131 -4.50 2.12 19.87
N THR A 132 -4.61 2.45 21.16
CA THR A 132 -5.17 3.74 21.61
C THR A 132 -4.27 4.89 21.25
N THR A 133 -2.97 4.78 21.51
CA THR A 133 -2.00 5.85 21.18
C THR A 133 -1.97 6.12 19.69
N THR A 134 -1.96 5.08 18.87
CA THR A 134 -2.00 5.23 17.40
C THR A 134 -3.26 5.94 16.93
N LEU A 135 -4.43 5.54 17.44
CA LEU A 135 -5.70 6.15 17.05
C LEU A 135 -5.86 7.59 17.55
N ASP A 136 -5.40 7.89 18.76
CA ASP A 136 -5.48 9.23 19.37
C ASP A 136 -4.58 10.24 18.65
N ILE A 137 -3.35 9.84 18.28
CA ILE A 137 -2.45 10.71 17.51
C ILE A 137 -3.01 10.94 16.09
N MET A 138 -3.52 9.90 15.43
CA MET A 138 -4.18 10.06 14.12
C MET A 138 -5.39 10.99 14.19
N ALA A 139 -6.22 10.87 15.23
CA ALA A 139 -7.35 11.76 15.44
C ALA A 139 -6.92 13.21 15.69
N SER A 140 -5.70 13.41 16.23
CA SER A 140 -5.11 14.73 16.51
C SER A 140 -4.39 15.37 15.32
N GLY A 141 -4.33 14.68 14.17
CA GLY A 141 -3.73 15.20 12.92
C GLY A 141 -2.54 14.40 12.40
N GLY A 142 -2.05 13.42 13.18
CA GLY A 142 -0.86 12.65 12.87
C GLY A 142 0.45 13.39 13.07
#